data_AF-A0A352I9H2-F1
#
_entry.id   AF-A0A352I9H2-F1
#
_cell.length_a   1.000
_cell.length_b   1.000
_cell.length_c   1.000
_cell.angle_alpha   90.00
_cell.angle_beta   90.00
_cell.angle_gamma   90.00
#
_symmetry.space_group_name_H-M   'P 1'
#
loop_
_entity.id
_entity.type
_entity.pdbx_description
1 polymer ?
#
loop_
_entity_poly.entity_id
_entity_poly.type
_entity_poly.pdbx_seq_one_letter_code
_entity_poly.pdbx_strand_id
1 'polypeptide(L)'
;MLTLKLITEEKDRVVRGLEKKHFPNAAAAVEEVLSVDKARRQAQAELDTNLSKAKKMAAEIAGLMRQGKRQEADEVKAKVAQLKQSSLQLEDTKSRAEAKLVTLLCAIPNIPYDIVPEGTGAEDNWVVKSSLKECVEGKDTVGNWDANPVVESARLPHWELARKYNLIDFDLGVKITGAGFPVYRGQGARLQRALINFFLDEARAAGYEEIMPPTVVNQASGYGTGQLPDKEGQMYHCEVDDLYLIPTAEVPVTNIYRDVILEEKDLPIKNCAYTQCFRREAGSYGKNVRGLNRLHEFSKIEIVRIDTPEH
;
A
#
# COMPACT_ATOMS: atom_id res chain seq x y z
N MET A 1 5.69 2.44 3.96
CA MET A 1 6.37 1.56 4.93
C MET A 1 6.78 2.37 6.15
N LEU A 2 6.89 1.76 7.34
CA LEU A 2 7.49 2.43 8.49
C LEU A 2 8.97 2.70 8.22
N THR A 3 9.49 3.84 8.67
CA THR A 3 10.90 4.18 8.49
C THR A 3 11.77 3.44 9.51
N LEU A 4 13.00 3.09 9.11
CA LEU A 4 13.98 2.52 10.06
C LEU A 4 14.24 3.44 11.24
N LYS A 5 14.20 4.75 11.02
CA LYS A 5 14.36 5.76 12.06
C LYS A 5 13.26 5.61 13.12
N LEU A 6 11.99 5.59 12.71
CA LEU A 6 10.86 5.39 13.62
C LEU A 6 10.96 4.07 14.39
N ILE A 7 11.30 2.98 13.71
CA ILE A 7 11.43 1.65 14.34
C ILE A 7 12.56 1.63 15.38
N THR A 8 13.66 2.34 15.11
CA THR A 8 14.83 2.37 15.99
C THR A 8 14.63 3.32 17.17
N GLU A 9 14.12 4.53 16.93
CA GLU A 9 13.99 5.59 17.94
C GLU A 9 12.73 5.41 18.81
N GLU A 10 11.66 4.85 18.25
CA GLU A 10 10.35 4.69 18.92
C GLU A 10 9.90 3.22 18.97
N LYS A 11 10.84 2.29 19.18
CA LYS A 11 10.60 0.83 19.18
C LYS A 11 9.37 0.43 19.97
N ASP A 12 9.26 0.89 21.22
CA ASP A 12 8.16 0.51 22.11
C ASP A 12 6.80 1.01 21.60
N ARG A 13 6.76 2.20 20.99
CA ARG A 13 5.53 2.75 20.39
C ARG A 13 5.13 1.91 19.18
N VAL A 14 6.09 1.53 18.35
CA VAL A 14 5.84 0.68 17.17
C VAL A 14 5.29 -0.68 17.61
N VAL A 15 5.93 -1.34 18.58
CA VAL A 15 5.47 -2.64 19.09
C VAL A 15 4.06 -2.55 19.66
N ARG A 16 3.78 -1.57 20.53
CA ARG A 16 2.42 -1.37 21.08
C ARG A 16 1.38 -1.10 19.99
N GLY A 17 1.72 -0.30 18.99
CA GLY A 17 0.83 0.00 17.86
C GLY A 17 0.51 -1.24 17.02
N LEU A 18 1.47 -2.13 16.84
CA LEU A 18 1.28 -3.41 16.16
C LEU A 18 0.46 -4.40 17.00
N GLU A 19 0.71 -4.46 18.32
CA GLU A 19 -0.07 -5.28 19.26
C GLU A 19 -1.54 -4.84 19.32
N LYS A 20 -1.80 -3.53 19.28
CA LYS A 20 -3.16 -2.96 19.20
C LYS A 20 -3.91 -3.36 17.92
N LYS A 21 -3.19 -3.73 16.86
CA LYS A 21 -3.75 -4.29 15.61
C LYS A 21 -3.77 -5.81 15.61
N HIS A 22 -3.45 -6.44 16.74
CA HIS A 22 -3.27 -7.89 16.89
C HIS A 22 -2.29 -8.49 15.87
N PHE A 23 -1.27 -7.72 15.47
CA PHE A 23 -0.25 -8.21 14.56
C PHE A 23 0.57 -9.30 15.25
N PRO A 24 0.64 -10.53 14.69
CA PRO A 24 1.26 -11.65 15.35
C PRO A 24 2.76 -11.42 15.55
N ASN A 25 3.26 -11.72 16.74
CA ASN A 25 4.67 -11.62 17.09
C ASN A 25 5.29 -10.24 16.82
N ALA A 26 4.55 -9.15 17.07
CA ALA A 26 4.97 -7.77 16.82
C ALA A 26 6.41 -7.46 17.26
N ALA A 27 6.75 -7.78 18.51
CA ALA A 27 8.10 -7.54 19.03
C ALA A 27 9.20 -8.30 18.24
N ALA A 28 8.92 -9.56 17.87
CA ALA A 28 9.87 -10.38 17.10
C ALA A 28 10.04 -9.86 15.67
N ALA A 29 8.96 -9.43 15.02
CA ALA A 29 9.02 -8.84 13.67
C ALA A 29 9.84 -7.54 13.65
N VAL A 30 9.65 -6.69 14.66
CA VAL A 30 10.45 -5.47 14.84
C VAL A 30 11.92 -5.80 15.09
N GLU A 31 12.21 -6.78 15.94
CA GLU A 31 13.59 -7.23 16.21
C GLU A 31 14.26 -7.82 14.97
N GLU A 32 13.52 -8.57 14.14
CA GLU A 32 14.04 -9.11 12.89
C GLU A 32 14.44 -7.98 11.92
N VAL A 33 13.61 -6.94 11.76
CA VAL A 33 13.94 -5.76 10.96
C VAL A 33 15.24 -5.10 11.44
N LEU A 34 15.37 -4.88 12.75
CA LEU A 34 16.56 -4.27 13.35
C LEU A 34 17.82 -5.13 13.18
N SER A 35 17.68 -6.45 13.31
CA SER A 35 18.75 -7.42 13.10
C SER A 35 19.23 -7.43 11.65
N VAL A 36 18.30 -7.44 10.68
CA VAL A 36 18.63 -7.40 9.24
C VAL A 36 19.28 -6.07 8.87
N ASP A 37 18.77 -4.93 9.36
CA ASP A 37 19.43 -3.64 9.13
C ASP A 37 20.82 -3.57 9.78
N LYS A 38 21.01 -4.16 10.97
CA LYS A 38 22.34 -4.25 11.60
C LYS A 38 23.30 -5.05 10.73
N ALA A 39 22.89 -6.21 10.22
CA ALA A 39 23.70 -7.01 9.32
C ALA A 39 24.05 -6.25 8.03
N ARG A 40 23.08 -5.53 7.45
CA ARG A 40 23.30 -4.66 6.28
C ARG A 40 24.34 -3.57 6.56
N ARG A 41 24.22 -2.86 7.70
CA ARG A 41 25.17 -1.80 8.09
C ARG A 41 26.57 -2.36 8.38
N GLN A 42 26.67 -3.51 9.01
CA GLN A 42 27.95 -4.19 9.26
C GLN A 42 28.62 -4.60 7.94
N ALA A 43 27.88 -5.24 7.04
CA ALA A 43 28.39 -5.63 5.73
C ALA A 43 28.86 -4.41 4.92
N GLN A 44 28.11 -3.31 4.95
CA GLN A 44 28.51 -2.04 4.30
C GLN A 44 29.81 -1.48 4.90
N ALA A 45 29.92 -1.40 6.23
CA ALA A 45 31.11 -0.86 6.90
C ALA A 45 32.36 -1.71 6.64
N GLU A 46 32.23 -3.04 6.65
CA GLU A 46 33.31 -3.97 6.31
C GLU A 46 33.69 -3.87 4.83
N LEU A 47 32.71 -3.73 3.94
CA LEU A 47 32.94 -3.53 2.51
C LEU A 47 33.77 -2.27 2.26
N ASP A 48 33.36 -1.14 2.84
CA ASP A 48 34.07 0.15 2.71
C ASP A 48 35.50 0.06 3.26
N THR A 49 35.66 -0.65 4.38
CA THR A 49 36.97 -0.91 4.99
C THR A 49 37.85 -1.73 4.05
N ASN A 50 37.32 -2.80 3.46
CA ASN A 50 38.05 -3.68 2.54
C ASN A 50 38.45 -2.94 1.26
N LEU A 51 37.55 -2.16 0.67
CA LEU A 51 37.82 -1.36 -0.52
C LEU A 51 38.90 -0.31 -0.25
N SER A 52 38.84 0.37 0.90
CA SER A 52 39.85 1.35 1.32
C SER A 52 41.23 0.70 1.53
N LYS A 53 41.28 -0.44 2.24
CA LYS A 53 42.52 -1.21 2.46
C LYS A 53 43.11 -1.72 1.15
N ALA A 54 42.29 -2.31 0.29
CA ALA A 54 42.73 -2.83 -1.00
C ALA A 54 43.32 -1.72 -1.88
N LYS A 55 42.72 -0.52 -1.89
CA LYS A 55 43.23 0.64 -2.62
C LYS A 55 44.58 1.13 -2.08
N LYS A 56 44.75 1.21 -0.76
CA LYS A 56 46.03 1.61 -0.14
C LYS A 56 47.14 0.60 -0.43
N MET A 57 46.87 -0.69 -0.20
CA MET A 57 47.82 -1.77 -0.45
C MET A 57 48.19 -1.86 -1.94
N ALA A 58 47.23 -1.65 -2.85
CA ALA A 58 47.51 -1.62 -4.28
C ALA A 58 48.49 -0.51 -4.69
N ALA A 59 48.44 0.65 -4.03
CA ALA A 59 49.38 1.76 -4.27
C ALA A 59 50.80 1.43 -3.79
N GLU A 60 50.95 0.64 -2.72
CA GLU A 60 52.25 0.23 -2.17
C GLU A 60 52.99 -0.77 -3.09
N ILE A 61 52.27 -1.59 -3.85
CA ILE A 61 52.84 -2.60 -4.77
C ILE A 61 53.80 -1.95 -5.77
N ALA A 62 53.43 -0.81 -6.36
CA ALA A 62 54.29 -0.10 -7.31
C ALA A 62 55.61 0.37 -6.68
N GLY A 63 55.57 0.78 -5.40
CA GLY A 63 56.75 1.16 -4.62
C GLY A 63 57.65 -0.02 -4.31
N LEU A 64 57.10 -1.14 -3.84
CA LEU A 64 57.84 -2.36 -3.53
C LEU A 64 58.50 -2.97 -4.78
N MET A 65 57.82 -2.92 -5.92
CA MET A 65 58.37 -3.37 -7.21
C MET A 65 59.55 -2.51 -7.66
N ARG A 66 59.50 -1.18 -7.45
CA ARG A 66 60.62 -0.27 -7.74
C ARG A 66 61.81 -0.49 -6.82
N GLN A 67 61.57 -0.90 -5.57
CA GLN A 67 62.60 -1.22 -4.58
C GLN A 67 63.21 -2.62 -4.76
N GLY A 68 62.78 -3.39 -5.76
CA GLY A 68 63.28 -4.76 -6.01
C GLY A 68 62.72 -5.83 -5.07
N LYS A 69 61.80 -5.47 -4.17
CA LYS A 69 61.19 -6.36 -3.16
C LYS A 69 60.04 -7.18 -3.76
N ARG A 70 60.34 -8.03 -4.74
CA ARG A 70 59.32 -8.78 -5.50
C ARG A 70 58.48 -9.72 -4.64
N GLN A 71 59.08 -10.44 -3.70
CA GLN A 71 58.35 -11.34 -2.80
C GLN A 71 57.32 -10.59 -1.95
N GLU A 72 57.71 -9.48 -1.32
CA GLU A 72 56.80 -8.63 -0.55
C GLU A 72 55.67 -8.06 -1.43
N ALA A 73 55.97 -7.65 -2.66
CA ALA A 73 54.96 -7.16 -3.60
C ALA A 73 53.93 -8.24 -3.99
N ASP A 74 54.37 -9.49 -4.17
CA ASP A 74 53.48 -10.60 -4.50
C ASP A 74 52.61 -11.03 -3.30
N GLU A 75 53.13 -10.96 -2.07
CA GLU A 75 52.32 -11.13 -0.86
C GLU A 75 51.22 -10.06 -0.74
N VAL A 76 51.56 -8.79 -1.03
CA VAL A 76 50.60 -7.68 -1.01
C VAL A 76 49.54 -7.87 -2.10
N LYS A 77 49.92 -8.32 -3.31
CA LYS A 77 48.96 -8.68 -4.37
C LYS A 77 48.00 -9.77 -3.92
N ALA A 78 48.49 -10.83 -3.27
CA ALA A 78 47.66 -11.91 -2.77
C ALA A 78 46.65 -11.41 -1.72
N LYS A 79 47.09 -10.55 -0.78
CA LYS A 79 46.19 -9.92 0.20
C LYS A 79 45.14 -9.02 -0.45
N VAL A 80 45.52 -8.23 -1.47
CA VAL A 80 44.57 -7.41 -2.25
C VAL A 80 43.54 -8.29 -2.97
N ALA A 81 43.96 -9.40 -3.55
CA ALA A 81 43.06 -10.35 -4.20
C ALA A 81 42.07 -10.97 -3.19
N GLN A 82 42.54 -11.36 -2.00
CA GLN A 82 41.70 -11.86 -0.92
C GLN A 82 40.68 -10.82 -0.44
N LEU A 83 41.10 -9.56 -0.27
CA LEU A 83 40.20 -8.46 0.09
C LEU A 83 39.13 -8.24 -0.97
N LYS A 84 39.48 -8.27 -2.26
CA LYS A 84 38.51 -8.17 -3.36
C LYS A 84 37.49 -9.32 -3.35
N GLN A 85 37.93 -10.55 -3.08
CA GLN A 85 37.04 -11.69 -2.97
C GLN A 85 36.07 -11.56 -1.79
N SER A 86 36.58 -11.10 -0.63
CA SER A 86 35.73 -10.80 0.54
C SER A 86 34.75 -9.65 0.27
N SER A 87 35.16 -8.61 -0.46
CA SER A 87 34.27 -7.52 -0.89
C SER A 87 33.08 -8.02 -1.71
N LEU A 88 33.28 -8.95 -2.64
CA LEU A 88 32.18 -9.54 -3.42
C LEU A 88 31.17 -10.28 -2.52
N GLN A 89 31.64 -10.99 -1.50
CA GLN A 89 30.76 -11.67 -0.53
C GLN A 89 29.98 -10.69 0.35
N LEU A 90 30.62 -9.58 0.73
CA LEU A 90 29.98 -8.52 1.51
C LEU A 90 28.95 -7.75 0.68
N GLU A 91 29.21 -7.50 -0.61
CA GLU A 91 28.25 -6.91 -1.56
C GLU A 91 27.00 -7.78 -1.69
N ASP A 92 27.16 -9.09 -1.89
CA ASP A 92 26.05 -10.04 -1.96
C ASP A 92 25.28 -10.12 -0.63
N THR A 93 25.98 -10.16 0.50
CA THR A 93 25.36 -10.15 1.84
C THR A 93 24.55 -8.88 2.06
N LYS A 94 25.09 -7.72 1.71
CA LYS A 94 24.41 -6.43 1.78
C LYS A 94 23.16 -6.42 0.91
N SER A 95 23.27 -6.82 -0.36
CA SER A 95 22.14 -6.83 -1.29
C SER A 95 21.02 -7.76 -0.83
N ARG A 96 21.36 -8.96 -0.33
CA ARG A 96 20.38 -9.88 0.27
C ARG A 96 19.72 -9.28 1.51
N ALA A 97 20.47 -8.61 2.37
CA ALA A 97 19.92 -7.94 3.54
C ALA A 97 18.98 -6.77 3.15
N GLU A 98 19.32 -6.00 2.12
CA GLU A 98 18.48 -4.92 1.58
C GLU A 98 17.16 -5.46 1.02
N ALA A 99 17.19 -6.51 0.19
CA ALA A 99 16.00 -7.14 -0.35
C ALA A 99 15.11 -7.76 0.75
N LYS A 100 15.73 -8.40 1.74
CA LYS A 100 15.01 -8.94 2.91
C LYS A 100 14.37 -7.83 3.73
N LEU A 101 15.07 -6.71 3.92
CA LEU A 101 14.58 -5.58 4.69
C LEU A 101 13.34 -4.96 4.04
N VAL A 102 13.35 -4.76 2.72
CA VAL A 102 12.17 -4.27 1.98
C VAL A 102 10.99 -5.22 2.16
N THR A 103 11.21 -6.53 2.00
CA THR A 103 10.17 -7.55 2.21
C THR A 103 9.55 -7.48 3.61
N LEU A 104 10.37 -7.40 4.66
CA LEU A 104 9.90 -7.30 6.04
C LEU A 104 9.13 -6.00 6.29
N LEU A 105 9.65 -4.87 5.82
CA LEU A 105 9.01 -3.56 6.00
C LEU A 105 7.68 -3.42 5.24
N CYS A 106 7.52 -4.08 4.08
CA CYS A 106 6.26 -4.16 3.36
C CYS A 106 5.21 -5.02 4.08
N ALA A 107 5.63 -6.02 4.86
CA ALA A 107 4.71 -6.88 5.61
C ALA A 107 4.17 -6.20 6.87
N ILE A 108 4.94 -5.29 7.48
CA ILE A 108 4.56 -4.57 8.70
C ILE A 108 3.54 -3.46 8.35
N PRO A 109 2.33 -3.48 8.93
CA PRO A 109 1.33 -2.46 8.66
C PRO A 109 1.70 -1.12 9.30
N ASN A 110 1.02 -0.05 8.88
CA ASN A 110 1.13 1.23 9.59
C ASN A 110 0.60 1.10 11.04
N ILE A 111 1.20 1.86 11.95
CA ILE A 111 0.76 1.96 13.34
C ILE A 111 -0.49 2.85 13.43
N PRO A 112 -1.50 2.47 14.23
CA PRO A 112 -2.70 3.28 14.38
C PRO A 112 -2.36 4.57 15.15
N TYR A 113 -3.10 5.64 14.88
CA TYR A 113 -3.03 6.86 15.69
C TYR A 113 -3.62 6.61 17.09
N ASP A 114 -3.24 7.43 18.07
CA ASP A 114 -3.55 7.16 19.49
C ASP A 114 -5.06 7.11 19.77
N ILE A 115 -5.85 7.93 19.06
CA ILE A 115 -7.31 8.02 19.22
C ILE A 115 -8.06 6.79 18.67
N VAL A 116 -7.43 5.99 17.79
CA VAL A 116 -8.11 4.85 17.17
C VAL A 116 -8.42 3.83 18.26
N PRO A 117 -9.66 3.39 18.48
CA PRO A 117 -9.94 2.39 19.52
C PRO A 117 -9.32 1.03 19.17
N GLU A 118 -9.00 0.23 20.20
CA GLU A 118 -8.66 -1.18 20.02
C GLU A 118 -9.94 -1.98 19.71
N GLY A 119 -9.85 -2.97 18.84
CA GLY A 119 -10.97 -3.79 18.43
C GLY A 119 -10.53 -5.04 17.66
N THR A 120 -11.35 -6.08 17.73
CA THR A 120 -11.11 -7.38 17.11
C THR A 120 -11.86 -7.55 15.79
N GLY A 121 -12.96 -6.81 15.61
CA GLY A 121 -13.82 -6.90 14.44
C GLY A 121 -14.57 -5.61 14.13
N ALA A 122 -15.41 -5.66 13.09
CA ALA A 122 -16.15 -4.48 12.62
C ALA A 122 -17.20 -4.00 13.63
N GLU A 123 -17.70 -4.90 14.47
CA GLU A 123 -18.65 -4.67 15.56
C GLU A 123 -18.10 -3.77 16.68
N ASP A 124 -16.78 -3.71 16.83
CA ASP A 124 -16.09 -2.89 17.83
C ASP A 124 -15.91 -1.44 17.36
N ASN A 125 -16.13 -1.16 16.06
CA ASN A 125 -15.98 0.18 15.51
C ASN A 125 -16.94 1.16 16.18
N TRP A 126 -16.43 2.28 16.68
CA TRP A 126 -17.22 3.31 17.32
C TRP A 126 -18.06 4.08 16.28
N VAL A 127 -19.31 4.37 16.63
CA VAL A 127 -20.17 5.27 15.88
C VAL A 127 -20.00 6.68 16.44
N VAL A 128 -19.30 7.54 15.71
CA VAL A 128 -18.93 8.90 16.19
C VAL A 128 -19.89 10.00 15.74
N LYS A 129 -20.68 9.76 14.69
CA LYS A 129 -21.66 10.71 14.16
C LYS A 129 -22.75 10.01 13.38
N SER A 130 -23.99 10.46 13.53
CA SER A 130 -25.14 10.01 12.74
C SER A 130 -26.11 11.16 12.49
N SER A 131 -26.81 11.13 11.36
CA SER A 131 -27.91 12.05 11.07
C SER A 131 -29.26 11.60 11.68
N LEU A 132 -29.29 10.45 12.36
CA LEU A 132 -30.52 9.82 12.82
C LEU A 132 -30.74 9.97 14.33
N LYS A 133 -29.68 9.88 15.12
CA LYS A 133 -29.69 10.15 16.58
C LYS A 133 -28.29 10.55 17.05
N GLU A 134 -28.21 11.18 18.22
CA GLU A 134 -26.96 11.58 18.85
C GLU A 134 -26.11 10.35 19.24
N CYS A 135 -24.80 10.45 19.06
CA CYS A 135 -23.83 9.38 19.34
C CYS A 135 -23.04 9.67 20.61
N VAL A 136 -22.74 8.63 21.37
CA VAL A 136 -21.88 8.66 22.56
C VAL A 136 -20.62 7.86 22.26
N GLU A 137 -19.53 8.60 22.06
CA GLU A 137 -18.20 8.04 21.79
C GLU A 137 -17.78 7.04 22.89
N GLY A 138 -17.21 5.90 22.48
CA GLY A 138 -16.81 4.83 23.39
C GLY A 138 -17.94 3.94 23.93
N LYS A 139 -19.20 4.28 23.66
CA LYS A 139 -20.36 3.43 24.02
C LYS A 139 -21.09 2.89 22.82
N ASP A 140 -21.30 3.73 21.82
CA ASP A 140 -21.99 3.35 20.59
C ASP A 140 -20.99 2.71 19.63
N THR A 141 -21.24 1.45 19.28
CA THR A 141 -20.45 0.67 18.35
C THR A 141 -21.33 0.10 17.26
N VAL A 142 -20.74 -0.29 16.12
CA VAL A 142 -21.49 -0.95 15.03
C VAL A 142 -22.26 -2.18 15.54
N GLY A 143 -21.75 -2.90 16.55
CA GLY A 143 -22.40 -4.07 17.13
C GLY A 143 -23.66 -3.78 17.96
N ASN A 144 -23.80 -2.57 18.51
CA ASN A 144 -24.95 -2.19 19.35
C ASN A 144 -25.78 -1.02 18.79
N TRP A 145 -25.36 -0.45 17.67
CA TRP A 145 -26.01 0.66 17.01
C TRP A 145 -27.00 0.19 15.95
N ASP A 146 -28.28 0.13 16.32
CA ASP A 146 -29.37 0.03 15.33
C ASP A 146 -29.94 1.43 15.05
N ALA A 147 -29.71 1.90 13.82
CA ALA A 147 -30.27 3.13 13.30
C ALA A 147 -30.60 2.97 11.82
N ASN A 148 -31.11 1.82 11.39
CA ASN A 148 -31.73 1.79 10.07
C ASN A 148 -33.04 2.58 10.13
N PRO A 149 -33.27 3.58 9.26
CA PRO A 149 -34.54 4.27 9.24
C PRO A 149 -35.63 3.25 8.93
N VAL A 150 -36.64 3.16 9.80
CA VAL A 150 -37.80 2.29 9.56
C VAL A 150 -38.63 2.94 8.47
N VAL A 151 -38.38 2.54 7.23
CA VAL A 151 -39.18 2.95 6.08
C VAL A 151 -40.17 1.83 5.78
N GLU A 152 -41.40 1.95 6.29
CA GLU A 152 -42.44 0.91 6.13
C GLU A 152 -42.72 0.55 4.66
N SER A 153 -42.45 1.47 3.72
CA SER A 153 -42.62 1.25 2.29
C SER A 153 -41.41 0.58 1.62
N ALA A 154 -40.24 0.55 2.26
CA ALA A 154 -39.02 -0.06 1.75
C ALA A 154 -39.06 -1.59 1.96
N ARG A 155 -39.88 -2.27 1.15
CA ARG A 155 -40.12 -3.72 1.26
C ARG A 155 -39.19 -4.58 0.39
N LEU A 156 -38.49 -3.98 -0.58
CA LEU A 156 -37.71 -4.71 -1.57
C LEU A 156 -36.22 -4.32 -1.51
N PRO A 157 -35.31 -5.30 -1.57
CA PRO A 157 -33.89 -5.03 -1.68
C PRO A 157 -33.53 -4.43 -3.06
N HIS A 158 -32.35 -3.80 -3.16
CA HIS A 158 -31.94 -3.08 -4.37
C HIS A 158 -31.86 -3.95 -5.62
N TRP A 159 -31.47 -5.24 -5.50
CA TRP A 159 -31.44 -6.15 -6.64
C TRP A 159 -32.84 -6.47 -7.20
N GLU A 160 -33.88 -6.49 -6.35
CA GLU A 160 -35.26 -6.66 -6.80
C GLU A 160 -35.81 -5.39 -7.45
N LEU A 161 -35.49 -4.22 -6.89
CA LEU A 161 -35.80 -2.93 -7.50
C LEU A 161 -35.13 -2.78 -8.87
N ALA A 162 -33.86 -3.17 -8.98
CA ALA A 162 -33.11 -3.13 -10.22
C ALA A 162 -33.77 -3.97 -11.33
N ARG A 163 -34.26 -5.17 -10.99
CA ARG A 163 -35.01 -6.03 -11.92
C ARG A 163 -36.39 -5.46 -12.24
N LYS A 164 -37.15 -5.03 -11.22
CA LYS A 164 -38.51 -4.48 -11.36
C LYS A 164 -38.56 -3.30 -12.33
N TYR A 165 -37.57 -2.42 -12.29
CA TYR A 165 -37.51 -1.23 -13.12
C TYR A 165 -36.55 -1.36 -14.32
N ASN A 166 -36.04 -2.56 -14.61
CA ASN A 166 -35.12 -2.82 -15.71
C ASN A 166 -33.88 -1.88 -15.73
N LEU A 167 -33.29 -1.66 -14.55
CA LEU A 167 -32.17 -0.74 -14.34
C LEU A 167 -30.81 -1.43 -14.43
N ILE A 168 -30.73 -2.67 -13.94
CA ILE A 168 -29.48 -3.45 -13.88
C ILE A 168 -29.81 -4.91 -14.19
N ASP A 169 -29.04 -5.48 -15.11
CA ASP A 169 -29.17 -6.84 -15.60
C ASP A 169 -27.94 -7.65 -15.16
N PHE A 170 -28.09 -8.36 -14.04
CA PHE A 170 -27.03 -9.17 -13.44
C PHE A 170 -26.81 -10.47 -14.23
N ASP A 171 -27.87 -11.06 -14.77
CA ASP A 171 -27.79 -12.32 -15.53
C ASP A 171 -27.06 -12.11 -16.85
N LEU A 172 -27.31 -10.97 -17.53
CA LEU A 172 -26.54 -10.59 -18.71
C LEU A 172 -25.06 -10.35 -18.38
N GLY A 173 -24.79 -9.76 -17.21
CA GLY A 173 -23.43 -9.61 -16.68
C GLY A 173 -22.69 -10.94 -16.53
N VAL A 174 -23.36 -11.93 -15.91
CA VAL A 174 -22.84 -13.30 -15.78
C VAL A 174 -22.58 -13.94 -17.14
N LYS A 175 -23.47 -13.70 -18.12
CA LYS A 175 -23.32 -14.22 -19.48
C LYS A 175 -22.12 -13.62 -20.22
N ILE A 176 -21.83 -12.33 -20.03
CA ILE A 176 -20.74 -11.63 -20.74
C ILE A 176 -19.39 -11.91 -20.08
N THR A 177 -19.32 -11.91 -18.75
CA THR A 177 -18.06 -11.97 -18.00
C THR A 177 -18.09 -13.01 -16.88
N GLY A 178 -19.07 -12.93 -15.98
CA GLY A 178 -19.14 -13.74 -14.77
C GLY A 178 -19.93 -13.05 -13.65
N ALA A 179 -20.07 -13.72 -12.51
CA ALA A 179 -20.68 -13.10 -11.32
C ALA A 179 -19.91 -11.83 -10.92
N GLY A 180 -20.60 -10.82 -10.38
CA GLY A 180 -19.97 -9.57 -9.92
C GLY A 180 -19.68 -8.52 -11.01
N PHE A 181 -20.20 -8.70 -12.23
CA PHE A 181 -20.08 -7.74 -13.35
C PHE A 181 -21.46 -7.29 -13.85
N PRO A 182 -22.12 -6.31 -13.24
CA PRO A 182 -23.49 -5.93 -13.59
C PRO A 182 -23.57 -5.14 -14.91
N VAL A 183 -24.64 -5.35 -15.69
CA VAL A 183 -24.95 -4.50 -16.86
C VAL A 183 -26.01 -3.47 -16.50
N TYR A 184 -25.64 -2.19 -16.46
CA TYR A 184 -26.58 -1.09 -16.24
C TYR A 184 -27.34 -0.74 -17.53
N ARG A 185 -28.65 -0.47 -17.44
CA ARG A 185 -29.53 -0.23 -18.58
C ARG A 185 -30.38 1.03 -18.41
N GLY A 186 -30.64 1.72 -19.51
CA GLY A 186 -31.56 2.86 -19.57
C GLY A 186 -31.35 3.89 -18.44
N GLN A 187 -32.36 4.02 -17.58
CA GLN A 187 -32.30 4.93 -16.43
C GLN A 187 -31.23 4.55 -15.40
N GLY A 188 -30.93 3.27 -15.22
CA GLY A 188 -29.85 2.82 -14.31
C GLY A 188 -28.48 3.27 -14.77
N ALA A 189 -28.19 3.10 -16.07
CA ALA A 189 -26.94 3.61 -16.67
C ALA A 189 -26.85 5.14 -16.61
N ARG A 190 -27.97 5.84 -16.84
CA ARG A 190 -28.03 7.30 -16.71
C ARG A 190 -27.80 7.75 -15.27
N LEU A 191 -28.36 7.06 -14.29
CA LEU A 191 -28.16 7.34 -12.86
C LEU A 191 -26.70 7.16 -12.46
N GLN A 192 -26.07 6.06 -12.88
CA GLN A 192 -24.65 5.81 -12.62
C GLN A 192 -23.78 6.98 -13.10
N ARG A 193 -23.97 7.42 -14.35
CA ARG A 193 -23.24 8.57 -14.92
C ARG A 193 -23.58 9.88 -14.20
N ALA A 194 -24.84 10.08 -13.82
CA ALA A 194 -25.26 11.28 -13.09
C ALA A 194 -24.59 11.37 -11.71
N LEU A 195 -24.49 10.26 -10.98
CA LEU A 195 -23.78 10.19 -9.70
C LEU A 195 -22.29 10.48 -9.86
N ILE A 196 -21.65 9.95 -10.91
CA ILE A 196 -20.24 10.23 -11.20
C ILE A 196 -20.03 11.75 -11.39
N ASN A 197 -20.81 12.38 -12.27
CA ASN A 197 -20.68 13.81 -12.52
C ASN A 197 -20.97 14.63 -11.27
N PHE A 198 -22.03 14.29 -10.53
CA PHE A 198 -22.40 14.98 -9.30
C PHE A 198 -21.25 14.97 -8.28
N PHE A 199 -20.65 13.81 -7.99
CA PHE A 199 -19.57 13.75 -7.00
C PHE A 199 -18.27 14.41 -7.47
N LEU A 200 -17.98 14.42 -8.77
CA LEU A 200 -16.86 15.20 -9.33
C LEU A 200 -17.12 16.70 -9.18
N ASP A 201 -18.32 17.17 -9.48
CA ASP A 201 -18.73 18.57 -9.31
C ASP A 201 -18.62 19.02 -7.85
N GLU A 202 -19.11 18.21 -6.90
CA GLU A 202 -19.00 18.49 -5.46
C GLU A 202 -17.53 18.52 -4.99
N ALA A 203 -16.69 17.61 -5.48
CA ALA A 203 -15.26 17.61 -5.15
C ALA A 203 -14.55 18.87 -5.69
N ARG A 204 -14.86 19.29 -6.93
CA ARG A 204 -14.32 20.54 -7.49
C ARG A 204 -14.79 21.75 -6.71
N ALA A 205 -16.07 21.80 -6.33
CA ALA A 205 -16.60 22.85 -5.48
C ALA A 205 -15.89 22.90 -4.10
N ALA A 206 -15.45 21.75 -3.59
CA ALA A 206 -14.63 21.64 -2.39
C ALA A 206 -13.12 21.92 -2.62
N GLY A 207 -12.72 22.35 -3.81
CA GLY A 207 -11.34 22.75 -4.15
C GLY A 207 -10.40 21.58 -4.43
N TYR A 208 -10.91 20.48 -4.98
CA TYR A 208 -10.08 19.39 -5.51
C TYR A 208 -9.89 19.55 -7.02
N GLU A 209 -8.66 19.36 -7.49
CA GLU A 209 -8.33 19.27 -8.91
C GLU A 209 -8.77 17.91 -9.46
N GLU A 210 -9.53 17.93 -10.55
CA GLU A 210 -10.01 16.71 -11.20
C GLU A 210 -8.91 16.09 -12.08
N ILE A 211 -8.56 14.85 -11.80
CA ILE A 211 -7.54 14.06 -12.49
C ILE A 211 -8.19 12.85 -13.17
N MET A 212 -7.77 12.57 -14.41
CA MET A 212 -8.12 11.34 -15.12
C MET A 212 -6.89 10.42 -15.23
N PRO A 213 -6.67 9.48 -14.29
CA PRO A 213 -5.49 8.63 -14.29
C PRO A 213 -5.64 7.39 -15.20
N PRO A 214 -4.52 6.71 -15.56
CA PRO A 214 -4.55 5.38 -16.14
C PRO A 214 -5.24 4.36 -15.23
N THR A 215 -5.95 3.39 -15.81
CA THR A 215 -6.61 2.29 -15.08
C THR A 215 -5.77 1.01 -14.99
N VAL A 216 -4.60 1.01 -15.62
CA VAL A 216 -3.55 -0.01 -15.51
C VAL A 216 -2.28 0.65 -14.98
N VAL A 217 -1.58 -0.01 -14.06
CA VAL A 217 -0.37 0.52 -13.42
C VAL A 217 0.74 -0.52 -13.37
N ASN A 218 1.98 -0.05 -13.30
CA ASN A 218 3.13 -0.92 -13.06
C ASN A 218 3.20 -1.39 -11.60
N GLN A 219 4.01 -2.41 -11.36
CA GLN A 219 4.20 -3.01 -10.04
C GLN A 219 4.65 -2.01 -8.96
N ALA A 220 5.55 -1.09 -9.30
CA ALA A 220 6.04 -0.06 -8.37
C ALA A 220 4.89 0.79 -7.79
N SER A 221 3.83 1.02 -8.57
CA SER A 221 2.67 1.80 -8.12
C SER A 221 1.85 1.04 -7.08
N GLY A 222 1.67 -0.27 -7.28
CA GLY A 222 1.01 -1.13 -6.29
C GLY A 222 1.77 -1.21 -4.97
N TYR A 223 3.11 -1.23 -5.00
CA TYR A 223 3.93 -1.16 -3.79
C TYR A 223 3.84 0.21 -3.10
N GLY A 224 3.83 1.30 -3.86
CA GLY A 224 3.78 2.66 -3.34
C GLY A 224 2.56 2.93 -2.45
N THR A 225 1.41 2.35 -2.79
CA THR A 225 0.14 2.51 -2.06
C THR A 225 -0.26 1.27 -1.23
N GLY A 226 0.63 0.28 -1.11
CA GLY A 226 0.46 -0.86 -0.20
C GLY A 226 -0.51 -1.96 -0.67
N GLN A 227 -0.96 -1.93 -1.93
CA GLN A 227 -1.69 -3.04 -2.53
C GLN A 227 -0.76 -4.21 -2.84
N LEU A 228 0.53 -3.94 -3.10
CA LEU A 228 1.57 -4.94 -3.21
C LEU A 228 2.50 -4.93 -1.98
N PRO A 229 2.98 -6.10 -1.50
CA PRO A 229 2.74 -7.45 -2.04
C PRO A 229 1.27 -7.86 -1.93
N ASP A 230 0.73 -8.47 -2.99
CA ASP A 230 -0.72 -8.69 -3.17
C ASP A 230 -1.27 -9.65 -2.11
N LYS A 231 -1.79 -9.08 -1.03
CA LYS A 231 -2.39 -9.86 0.05
C LYS A 231 -3.62 -10.54 -0.50
N GLU A 232 -3.62 -11.87 -0.53
CA GLU A 232 -4.74 -12.72 -0.97
C GLU A 232 -5.08 -12.63 -2.47
N GLY A 233 -4.23 -12.01 -3.29
CA GLY A 233 -4.45 -11.97 -4.74
C GLY A 233 -5.64 -11.09 -5.13
N GLN A 234 -5.78 -9.91 -4.54
CA GLN A 234 -6.92 -9.01 -4.70
C GLN A 234 -6.83 -8.16 -5.98
N MET A 235 -5.65 -7.96 -6.55
CA MET A 235 -5.47 -7.23 -7.81
C MET A 235 -5.58 -8.18 -9.02
N TYR A 236 -6.15 -7.69 -10.12
CA TYR A 236 -6.03 -8.37 -11.41
C TYR A 236 -4.67 -8.04 -12.03
N HIS A 237 -3.96 -9.07 -12.50
CA HIS A 237 -2.62 -8.97 -13.12
C HIS A 237 -2.69 -9.32 -14.61
N CYS A 238 -2.17 -8.42 -15.44
CA CYS A 238 -1.95 -8.61 -16.86
C CYS A 238 -0.56 -9.22 -17.06
N GLU A 239 -0.48 -10.55 -17.04
CA GLU A 239 0.79 -11.30 -16.96
C GLU A 239 1.77 -11.02 -18.11
N VAL A 240 1.26 -10.77 -19.33
CA VAL A 240 2.12 -10.56 -20.52
C VAL A 240 2.89 -9.24 -20.45
N ASP A 241 2.23 -8.18 -19.99
CA ASP A 241 2.79 -6.83 -19.94
C ASP A 241 3.32 -6.46 -18.54
N ASP A 242 3.14 -7.34 -17.56
CA ASP A 242 3.44 -7.12 -16.14
C ASP A 242 2.80 -5.83 -15.57
N LEU A 243 1.51 -5.65 -15.87
CA LEU A 243 0.70 -4.53 -15.40
C LEU A 243 -0.45 -5.01 -14.51
N TYR A 244 -1.00 -4.12 -13.70
CA TYR A 244 -2.08 -4.42 -12.78
C TYR A 244 -3.27 -3.51 -13.02
N LEU A 245 -4.49 -4.07 -13.02
CA LEU A 245 -5.71 -3.25 -13.00
C LEU A 245 -5.86 -2.62 -11.61
N ILE A 246 -6.21 -1.34 -11.57
CA ILE A 246 -6.27 -0.61 -10.31
C ILE A 246 -7.51 -1.01 -9.47
N PRO A 247 -7.38 -1.25 -8.16
CA PRO A 247 -8.51 -1.49 -7.26
C PRO A 247 -9.16 -0.20 -6.75
N THR A 248 -8.56 0.95 -7.07
CA THR A 248 -8.97 2.31 -6.72
C THR A 248 -8.11 3.33 -7.47
N ALA A 249 -8.64 4.52 -7.77
CA ALA A 249 -7.89 5.65 -8.29
C ALA A 249 -6.80 6.16 -7.33
N GLU A 250 -6.88 5.83 -6.03
CA GLU A 250 -5.84 6.12 -5.03
C GLU A 250 -4.46 5.67 -5.51
N VAL A 251 -4.37 4.50 -6.15
CA VAL A 251 -3.10 3.92 -6.62
C VAL A 251 -2.41 4.85 -7.62
N PRO A 252 -2.98 5.14 -8.80
CA PRO A 252 -2.31 6.01 -9.76
C PRO A 252 -2.24 7.47 -9.30
N VAL A 253 -3.26 8.00 -8.62
CA VAL A 253 -3.29 9.42 -8.22
C VAL A 253 -2.21 9.73 -7.18
N THR A 254 -2.02 8.87 -6.17
CA THR A 254 -0.95 9.06 -5.19
C THR A 254 0.43 8.93 -5.83
N ASN A 255 0.57 8.03 -6.81
CA ASN A 255 1.84 7.80 -7.50
C ASN A 255 2.22 8.88 -8.54
N ILE A 256 1.35 9.87 -8.81
CA ILE A 256 1.74 11.08 -9.57
C ILE A 256 2.95 11.75 -8.90
N TYR A 257 3.03 11.67 -7.57
CA TYR A 257 4.05 12.31 -6.75
C TYR A 257 5.18 11.35 -6.32
N ARG A 258 5.22 10.12 -6.86
CA ARG A 258 6.31 9.17 -6.56
C ARG A 258 7.63 9.71 -7.12
N ASP A 259 8.68 9.64 -6.31
CA ASP A 259 10.03 10.11 -6.65
C ASP A 259 10.11 11.62 -6.99
N VAL A 260 9.15 12.41 -6.50
CA VAL A 260 9.10 13.87 -6.66
C VAL A 260 9.39 14.56 -5.32
N ILE A 261 10.20 15.62 -5.34
CA ILE A 261 10.36 16.54 -4.22
C ILE A 261 9.38 17.69 -4.42
N LEU A 262 8.40 17.81 -3.53
CA LEU A 262 7.39 18.87 -3.55
C LEU A 262 7.89 20.12 -2.80
N GLU A 263 7.45 21.30 -3.24
CA GLU A 263 7.63 22.52 -2.46
C GLU A 263 6.48 22.67 -1.45
N GLU A 264 6.79 23.07 -0.22
CA GLU A 264 5.80 23.21 0.85
C GLU A 264 4.67 24.19 0.49
N LYS A 265 4.96 25.22 -0.31
CA LYS A 265 3.99 26.22 -0.78
C LYS A 265 2.88 25.62 -1.66
N ASP A 266 3.12 24.45 -2.25
CA ASP A 266 2.16 23.77 -3.12
C ASP A 266 1.21 22.87 -2.31
N LEU A 267 1.44 22.70 -1.00
CA LEU A 267 0.62 21.91 -0.10
C LEU A 267 -0.51 22.76 0.54
N PRO A 268 -1.72 22.18 0.76
CA PRO A 268 -2.09 20.81 0.44
C PRO A 268 -2.42 20.65 -1.05
N ILE A 269 -1.91 19.56 -1.65
CA ILE A 269 -2.35 19.14 -2.98
C ILE A 269 -3.59 18.28 -2.82
N LYS A 270 -4.65 18.64 -3.55
CA LYS A 270 -5.97 18.05 -3.42
C LYS A 270 -6.44 17.58 -4.79
N ASN A 271 -6.49 16.26 -5.00
CA ASN A 271 -6.97 15.67 -6.25
C ASN A 271 -8.25 14.86 -6.03
N CYS A 272 -9.14 14.89 -7.02
CA CYS A 272 -10.24 13.94 -7.14
C CYS A 272 -10.16 13.21 -8.48
N ALA A 273 -10.64 11.97 -8.55
CA ALA A 273 -10.59 11.19 -9.78
C ALA A 273 -11.73 10.18 -9.86
N TYR A 274 -12.35 10.09 -11.03
CA TYR A 274 -13.23 8.97 -11.36
C TYR A 274 -12.44 7.88 -12.07
N THR A 275 -12.57 6.63 -11.60
CA THR A 275 -12.13 5.45 -12.36
C THR A 275 -13.11 4.29 -12.22
N GLN A 276 -13.06 3.37 -13.19
CA GLN A 276 -13.46 2.00 -12.91
C GLN A 276 -12.40 1.33 -12.02
N CYS A 277 -12.87 0.60 -11.02
CA CYS A 277 -12.06 -0.07 -10.02
C CYS A 277 -12.26 -1.57 -10.14
N PHE A 278 -11.15 -2.32 -10.08
CA PHE A 278 -11.14 -3.76 -10.31
C PHE A 278 -10.62 -4.50 -9.07
N ARG A 279 -11.43 -5.40 -8.52
CA ARG A 279 -11.05 -6.22 -7.36
C ARG A 279 -11.40 -7.67 -7.60
N ARG A 280 -10.48 -8.59 -7.29
CA ARG A 280 -10.73 -10.02 -7.44
C ARG A 280 -11.68 -10.56 -6.36
N GLU A 281 -11.88 -9.82 -5.28
CA GLU A 281 -12.79 -10.20 -4.19
C GLU A 281 -12.54 -11.64 -3.70
N ALA A 282 -11.28 -12.07 -3.76
CA ALA A 282 -10.86 -13.40 -3.37
C ALA A 282 -11.17 -13.60 -1.87
N GLY A 283 -11.67 -14.79 -1.51
CA GLY A 283 -12.05 -15.11 -0.13
C GLY A 283 -13.47 -14.71 0.29
N SER A 284 -14.23 -14.01 -0.56
CA SER A 284 -15.59 -13.51 -0.21
C SER A 284 -16.76 -14.45 -0.59
N TYR A 285 -16.57 -15.76 -0.56
CA TYR A 285 -17.61 -16.73 -0.92
C TYR A 285 -18.77 -16.75 0.11
N GLY A 286 -19.99 -16.28 -0.25
CA GLY A 286 -21.14 -16.39 0.65
C GLY A 286 -22.41 -15.59 0.31
N LYS A 287 -23.40 -15.67 1.23
CA LYS A 287 -24.77 -15.14 1.10
C LYS A 287 -24.90 -13.60 1.04
N ASN A 288 -23.84 -12.85 1.37
CA ASN A 288 -23.87 -11.38 1.43
C ASN A 288 -23.45 -10.69 0.12
N VAL A 289 -23.30 -11.44 -0.97
CA VAL A 289 -22.71 -10.98 -2.25
C VAL A 289 -23.78 -10.62 -3.30
N ARG A 290 -25.07 -10.60 -2.93
CA ARG A 290 -26.15 -10.34 -3.90
C ARG A 290 -26.26 -8.84 -4.25
N GLY A 291 -26.47 -8.56 -5.53
CA GLY A 291 -26.67 -7.19 -6.03
C GLY A 291 -25.35 -6.45 -6.18
N LEU A 292 -25.32 -5.19 -5.75
CA LEU A 292 -24.17 -4.27 -5.91
C LEU A 292 -23.24 -4.18 -4.68
N ASN A 293 -23.44 -4.99 -3.64
CA ASN A 293 -22.69 -4.84 -2.38
C ASN A 293 -21.21 -5.20 -2.53
N ARG A 294 -20.89 -6.14 -3.42
CA ARG A 294 -19.53 -6.60 -3.69
C ARG A 294 -19.44 -7.02 -5.15
N LEU A 295 -18.59 -6.33 -5.91
CA LEU A 295 -18.45 -6.46 -7.36
C LEU A 295 -16.97 -6.55 -7.73
N HIS A 296 -16.68 -7.17 -8.87
CA HIS A 296 -15.32 -7.17 -9.41
C HIS A 296 -14.99 -5.90 -10.16
N GLU A 297 -16.00 -5.20 -10.68
CA GLU A 297 -15.89 -3.92 -11.36
C GLU A 297 -16.90 -2.93 -10.76
N PHE A 298 -16.44 -1.76 -10.34
CA PHE A 298 -17.31 -0.70 -9.84
C PHE A 298 -16.72 0.69 -10.11
N SER A 299 -17.60 1.68 -10.25
CA SER A 299 -17.21 3.08 -10.40
C SER A 299 -16.96 3.71 -9.03
N LYS A 300 -15.87 4.47 -8.90
CA LYS A 300 -15.58 5.24 -7.69
C LYS A 300 -15.03 6.61 -8.04
N ILE A 301 -15.41 7.60 -7.23
CA ILE A 301 -14.82 8.93 -7.19
C ILE A 301 -13.95 8.94 -5.96
N GLU A 302 -12.63 8.98 -6.17
CA GLU A 302 -11.65 9.01 -5.09
C GLU A 302 -11.23 10.44 -4.81
N ILE A 303 -10.91 10.68 -3.54
CA ILE A 303 -10.25 11.91 -3.09
C ILE A 303 -8.87 11.52 -2.56
N VAL A 304 -7.83 12.21 -3.02
CA VAL A 304 -6.45 12.06 -2.55
C VAL A 304 -5.95 13.42 -2.10
N ARG A 305 -5.28 13.44 -0.95
CA ARG A 305 -4.68 14.65 -0.38
C ARG A 305 -3.24 14.37 0.01
N ILE A 306 -2.33 15.20 -0.47
CA ILE A 306 -0.94 15.24 -0.03
C ILE A 306 -0.80 16.50 0.83
N ASP A 307 -0.35 16.33 2.06
CA ASP A 307 -0.35 17.39 3.06
C ASP A 307 0.92 17.40 3.90
N THR A 308 1.09 18.43 4.73
CA THR A 308 2.15 18.47 5.72
C THR A 308 1.87 17.48 6.86
N PRO A 309 2.91 16.96 7.55
CA PRO A 309 2.74 16.01 8.64
C PRO A 309 1.94 16.52 9.85
N GLU A 310 1.80 17.84 10.01
CA GLU A 310 1.12 18.48 11.14
C GLU A 310 -0.40 18.54 11.01
N HIS A 311 -0.94 18.32 9.80
CA HIS A 311 -2.37 18.27 9.52
C HIS A 311 -2.98 16.91 9.90
#